data_AF-A0A7X9IYJ9-F1
#
_entry.id   AF-A0A7X9IYJ9-F1
#
_cell.length_a   1.000
_cell.length_b   1.000
_cell.length_c   1.000
_cell.angle_alpha   90.00
_cell.angle_beta   90.00
_cell.angle_gamma   90.00
#
_symmetry.space_group_name_H-M   'P 1'
#
loop_
_entity.id
_entity.type
_entity.pdbx_description
1 polymer ?
#
loop_
_entity_poly.entity_id
_entity_poly.type
_entity_poly.pdbx_seq_one_letter_code
_entity_poly.pdbx_strand_id
1 'polypeptide(L)'
;MGRTRFSAAVAALPGGGSWAGREAGRPAPPETAPPAPGCAAGATARWRWVAWSALLFSTACAEEYGVPYDVDDGVAADGDATSEVTIDGPADATDLFTDQPGPTDDAGSEDHEIEDIVEHPPSSCPCLGTTDNFCLYPHDTPGCPMLLPGGYCDPNGNGNFEDDGDWARGWTEYHDLCPWTCDDGGCNAPSENCGNCPADCGSCPPTCGDGACDTPSENCGNCPADCGSCPPTCGDGACTGDENCLSCPADCPRHVSVACGLLGAQDIGGSPGFSSFLSGCPRIAKWLGGAGSTPAAGWAPFDAMAAYKCACGGTTVLRLYGPPASFATGDDLWRERYGFLESVLSWQRAAVDYLESDNECDAGHCWFDPADPSYSPSPAHAAAYATFLQQWVARASAHGFRPLVGNLSVGAPGGDIDRCDGDGMRTFAALLPAIRSAAAAGGGWGYHSYTTDWSTDPSSGMAPYLAFRYRKYVRCLPELESIPLIFTEAGFDLGGNPDADGYRAHGGWAAYGPWLSWYQSEIARDAYVRGALLFAFSAPGSWSSFRLDDDETALRAVLGPPACTP
;
A
#
# COMPACT_ATOMS: atom_id res chain seq x y z
N MET A 1 -54.99 -57.35 32.17
CA MET A 1 -54.03 -58.05 33.05
C MET A 1 -52.62 -57.83 32.47
N GLY A 2 -51.54 -57.55 33.20
CA GLY A 2 -51.45 -57.11 34.61
C GLY A 2 -50.13 -57.39 35.36
N ARG A 3 -49.04 -56.61 35.11
CA ARG A 3 -47.76 -56.58 35.91
C ARG A 3 -46.95 -57.92 35.87
N THR A 4 -45.76 -58.15 36.49
CA THR A 4 -45.02 -57.54 37.65
C THR A 4 -43.46 -57.74 37.59
N ARG A 5 -42.69 -57.45 38.67
CA ARG A 5 -41.20 -57.37 38.83
C ARG A 5 -40.55 -58.55 39.64
N PHE A 6 -39.23 -58.44 39.93
CA PHE A 6 -38.32 -59.00 41.00
C PHE A 6 -37.01 -59.63 40.41
N SER A 7 -35.75 -59.55 40.90
CA SER A 7 -35.05 -59.11 42.15
C SER A 7 -34.84 -60.21 43.23
N ALA A 8 -33.69 -60.43 43.93
CA ALA A 8 -32.32 -59.85 43.98
C ALA A 8 -31.33 -60.76 44.83
N ALA A 9 -30.21 -60.20 45.38
CA ALA A 9 -29.18 -60.74 46.33
C ALA A 9 -27.91 -61.45 45.74
N VAL A 10 -26.62 -61.25 46.14
CA VAL A 10 -25.87 -60.86 47.39
C VAL A 10 -25.45 -62.09 48.25
N ALA A 11 -24.22 -62.29 48.79
CA ALA A 11 -23.00 -61.46 49.05
C ALA A 11 -21.68 -62.10 48.43
N ALA A 12 -20.41 -62.05 48.90
CA ALA A 12 -19.70 -61.63 50.15
C ALA A 12 -18.17 -61.32 49.97
N LEU A 13 -17.38 -61.26 51.07
CA LEU A 13 -15.91 -61.01 51.26
C LEU A 13 -15.40 -61.88 52.48
N PRO A 14 -14.12 -61.91 53.01
CA PRO A 14 -13.05 -60.86 53.03
C PRO A 14 -11.52 -61.27 53.13
N GLY A 15 -10.63 -60.26 53.18
CA GLY A 15 -9.29 -60.29 53.83
C GLY A 15 -8.03 -60.51 52.95
N GLY A 16 -6.84 -59.95 53.23
CA GLY A 16 -6.47 -58.88 54.18
C GLY A 16 -4.94 -58.70 54.47
N GLY A 17 -4.31 -57.62 53.98
CA GLY A 17 -2.94 -57.14 54.34
C GLY A 17 -1.74 -57.94 53.78
N SER A 18 -0.45 -57.57 53.98
CA SER A 18 0.21 -56.25 54.19
C SER A 18 1.77 -56.41 54.30
N TRP A 19 2.54 -55.30 54.17
CA TRP A 19 3.99 -55.11 54.47
C TRP A 19 5.12 -55.44 53.44
N ALA A 20 5.64 -54.34 52.87
CA ALA A 20 7.00 -53.95 52.41
C ALA A 20 8.28 -54.80 52.69
N GLY A 21 9.29 -54.65 51.80
CA GLY A 21 10.72 -54.70 52.21
C GLY A 21 11.85 -54.92 51.16
N ARG A 22 12.47 -53.83 50.68
CA ARG A 22 13.87 -53.67 50.17
C ARG A 22 14.49 -54.52 49.02
N GLU A 23 14.90 -53.79 47.98
CA GLU A 23 16.26 -53.73 47.37
C GLU A 23 17.11 -55.01 47.14
N ALA A 24 17.44 -55.32 45.88
CA ALA A 24 18.72 -54.94 45.25
C ALA A 24 18.91 -55.55 43.84
N GLY A 25 19.52 -54.81 42.89
CA GLY A 25 20.05 -55.37 41.63
C GLY A 25 19.86 -54.52 40.37
N ARG A 26 20.98 -54.10 39.74
CA ARG A 26 21.04 -53.71 38.30
C ARG A 26 21.60 -54.88 37.49
N PRO A 27 21.17 -55.03 36.22
CA PRO A 27 22.16 -54.90 35.14
C PRO A 27 21.71 -53.95 34.01
N ALA A 28 22.41 -53.99 32.86
CA ALA A 28 22.39 -53.01 31.77
C ALA A 28 21.22 -53.17 30.76
N PRO A 29 20.92 -52.14 29.94
CA PRO A 29 19.87 -52.19 28.91
C PRO A 29 20.36 -52.78 27.58
N PRO A 30 19.44 -53.23 26.70
CA PRO A 30 19.73 -53.53 25.30
C PRO A 30 19.53 -52.32 24.37
N GLU A 31 20.50 -52.12 23.48
CA GLU A 31 20.39 -51.45 22.18
C GLU A 31 19.42 -52.22 21.23
N THR A 32 18.95 -51.71 20.07
CA THR A 32 19.24 -50.49 19.28
C THR A 32 18.00 -50.09 18.46
N ALA A 33 17.93 -48.85 17.99
CA ALA A 33 17.12 -48.44 16.83
C ALA A 33 17.94 -47.48 15.94
N PRO A 34 17.81 -47.51 14.60
CA PRO A 34 18.72 -46.81 13.70
C PRO A 34 18.43 -45.29 13.59
N PRO A 35 19.45 -44.47 13.31
CA PRO A 35 19.28 -43.02 13.10
C PRO A 35 18.65 -42.71 11.74
N ALA A 36 17.77 -41.70 11.70
CA ALA A 36 17.32 -41.09 10.46
C ALA A 36 18.47 -40.29 9.80
N PRO A 37 18.55 -40.23 8.45
CA PRO A 37 19.63 -39.55 7.75
C PRO A 37 19.56 -38.02 7.93
N GLY A 38 20.74 -37.38 7.94
CA GLY A 38 20.88 -35.97 8.31
C GLY A 38 20.51 -34.96 7.22
N CYS A 39 20.36 -33.70 7.64
CA CYS A 39 20.08 -32.56 6.77
C CYS A 39 21.22 -32.33 5.77
N ALA A 40 20.92 -32.46 4.47
CA ALA A 40 21.78 -31.96 3.41
C ALA A 40 21.43 -30.48 3.15
N ALA A 41 22.36 -29.57 3.39
CA ALA A 41 22.21 -28.17 2.98
C ALA A 41 22.43 -28.03 1.47
N GLY A 42 21.48 -27.42 0.75
CA GLY A 42 21.67 -27.17 -0.69
C GLY A 42 20.42 -27.00 -1.55
N ALA A 43 19.51 -26.09 -1.21
CA ALA A 43 18.48 -25.62 -2.15
C ALA A 43 18.09 -24.16 -1.86
N THR A 44 18.48 -23.23 -2.72
CA THR A 44 18.04 -21.83 -2.66
C THR A 44 16.63 -21.68 -3.24
N ALA A 45 15.62 -22.00 -2.42
CA ALA A 45 14.22 -21.85 -2.79
C ALA A 45 13.91 -20.38 -3.12
N ARG A 46 13.37 -20.13 -4.33
CA ARG A 46 12.97 -18.79 -4.78
C ARG A 46 11.66 -18.39 -4.11
N TRP A 47 11.63 -17.18 -3.56
CA TRP A 47 10.46 -16.57 -2.95
C TRP A 47 9.22 -16.64 -3.84
N ARG A 48 8.08 -17.04 -3.26
CA ARG A 48 6.74 -16.88 -3.80
C ARG A 48 5.84 -16.36 -2.69
N TRP A 49 5.46 -15.08 -2.77
CA TRP A 49 4.56 -14.42 -1.84
C TRP A 49 3.12 -14.58 -2.34
N VAL A 50 2.25 -15.20 -1.55
CA VAL A 50 0.80 -15.34 -1.81
C VAL A 50 0.06 -15.32 -0.46
N ALA A 51 -0.99 -14.50 -0.36
CA ALA A 51 -2.03 -14.48 0.69
C ALA A 51 -1.62 -14.89 2.13
N TRP A 52 -1.14 -13.93 2.91
CA TRP A 52 -0.77 -14.14 4.32
C TRP A 52 -1.96 -14.11 5.30
N SER A 53 -2.79 -15.15 5.25
CA SER A 53 -3.88 -15.36 6.24
C SER A 53 -3.94 -16.80 6.77
N ALA A 54 -3.40 -17.78 6.03
CA ALA A 54 -3.75 -19.20 6.17
C ALA A 54 -2.82 -20.08 7.05
N LEU A 55 -2.05 -19.53 8.00
CA LEU A 55 -1.09 -20.33 8.80
C LEU A 55 -1.13 -20.13 10.34
N LEU A 56 -2.16 -19.49 10.90
CA LEU A 56 -2.27 -19.27 12.35
C LEU A 56 -3.08 -20.34 13.13
N PHE A 57 -3.51 -21.41 12.47
CA PHE A 57 -4.06 -22.60 13.13
C PHE A 57 -3.02 -23.70 13.34
N SER A 58 -2.23 -23.61 14.41
CA SER A 58 -1.52 -24.79 14.94
C SER A 58 -1.39 -24.82 16.46
N THR A 59 -1.63 -26.02 17.01
CA THR A 59 -1.30 -26.56 18.35
C THR A 59 -1.81 -25.85 19.62
N ALA A 60 -1.75 -24.53 19.75
CA ALA A 60 -1.83 -23.86 21.07
C ALA A 60 -3.18 -23.93 21.81
N CYS A 61 -4.31 -24.18 21.13
CA CYS A 61 -5.65 -24.21 21.76
C CYS A 61 -6.30 -25.61 21.82
N ALA A 62 -5.72 -26.62 21.19
CA ALA A 62 -6.34 -27.95 21.06
C ALA A 62 -6.32 -28.75 22.38
N GLU A 63 -5.28 -28.57 23.20
CA GLU A 63 -5.04 -29.41 24.39
C GLU A 63 -5.95 -29.09 25.59
N GLU A 64 -6.57 -27.89 25.66
CA GLU A 64 -7.41 -27.50 26.81
C GLU A 64 -8.93 -27.79 26.61
N TYR A 65 -9.41 -27.89 25.36
CA TYR A 65 -10.84 -28.06 25.05
C TYR A 65 -11.23 -29.37 24.33
N GLY A 66 -10.28 -30.26 24.03
CA GLY A 66 -10.57 -31.67 23.76
C GLY A 66 -11.36 -31.97 22.47
N VAL A 67 -11.18 -31.16 21.43
CA VAL A 67 -11.77 -31.41 20.10
C VAL A 67 -10.83 -32.33 19.30
N PRO A 68 -11.27 -33.51 18.82
CA PRO A 68 -10.43 -34.36 17.99
C PRO A 68 -10.30 -33.79 16.58
N TYR A 69 -9.07 -33.61 16.13
CA TYR A 69 -8.72 -33.31 14.74
C TYR A 69 -8.09 -34.57 14.13
N ASP A 70 -8.75 -35.14 13.12
CA ASP A 70 -8.30 -36.36 12.44
C ASP A 70 -7.49 -36.00 11.19
N VAL A 71 -6.35 -36.65 10.98
CA VAL A 71 -5.35 -36.29 9.95
C VAL A 71 -4.97 -37.46 9.05
N ASP A 72 -5.98 -38.21 8.57
CA ASP A 72 -5.83 -39.17 7.47
C ASP A 72 -7.14 -39.25 6.66
N ASP A 73 -7.14 -38.65 5.46
CA ASP A 73 -7.87 -39.16 4.28
C ASP A 73 -7.43 -38.45 2.97
N GLY A 74 -6.13 -38.54 2.68
CA GLY A 74 -5.72 -38.77 1.28
C GLY A 74 -5.86 -40.27 1.00
N VAL A 75 -6.11 -40.77 -0.21
CA VAL A 75 -5.60 -40.34 -1.52
C VAL A 75 -6.45 -40.99 -2.62
N ALA A 76 -6.62 -40.32 -3.76
CA ALA A 76 -6.73 -40.99 -5.05
C ALA A 76 -6.13 -40.11 -6.16
N ALA A 77 -5.08 -40.60 -6.82
CA ALA A 77 -4.53 -39.98 -8.03
C ALA A 77 -4.76 -40.92 -9.22
N ASP A 78 -5.16 -40.36 -10.37
CA ASP A 78 -4.84 -40.85 -11.72
C ASP A 78 -5.45 -39.87 -12.75
N GLY A 79 -4.69 -39.51 -13.79
CA GLY A 79 -5.16 -38.59 -14.84
C GLY A 79 -4.05 -37.76 -15.50
N ASP A 80 -3.28 -38.36 -16.40
CA ASP A 80 -2.38 -37.62 -17.30
C ASP A 80 -3.18 -36.76 -18.30
N ALA A 81 -2.82 -35.48 -18.40
CA ALA A 81 -3.32 -34.55 -19.40
C ALA A 81 -2.31 -33.41 -19.63
N THR A 82 -1.12 -33.75 -20.16
CA THR A 82 -0.27 -32.73 -20.79
C THR A 82 -0.90 -32.24 -22.09
N SER A 83 -1.30 -30.96 -22.13
CA SER A 83 -1.79 -30.32 -23.36
C SER A 83 -1.35 -28.86 -23.42
N GLU A 84 -0.33 -28.58 -24.23
CA GLU A 84 -0.02 -27.21 -24.65
C GLU A 84 -1.16 -26.68 -25.52
N VAL A 85 -1.66 -25.47 -25.21
CA VAL A 85 -2.62 -24.77 -26.08
C VAL A 85 -1.84 -23.75 -26.91
N THR A 86 -1.45 -24.16 -28.11
CA THR A 86 -1.08 -23.22 -29.17
C THR A 86 -2.30 -22.41 -29.58
N ILE A 87 -2.16 -21.08 -29.56
CA ILE A 87 -3.09 -20.17 -30.26
C ILE A 87 -2.34 -19.68 -31.50
N ASP A 88 -3.00 -19.75 -32.65
CA ASP A 88 -2.37 -19.61 -33.97
C ASP A 88 -2.90 -18.38 -34.72
N GLY A 89 -1.99 -17.76 -35.48
CA GLY A 89 -2.23 -16.74 -36.49
C GLY A 89 -2.39 -15.28 -36.04
N PRO A 90 -2.29 -14.32 -36.99
CA PRO A 90 -1.76 -14.43 -38.35
C PRO A 90 -0.49 -13.58 -38.57
N ALA A 91 0.30 -13.91 -39.60
CA ALA A 91 1.46 -13.12 -40.03
C ALA A 91 1.13 -12.21 -41.23
N ASP A 92 1.62 -10.97 -41.19
CA ASP A 92 2.09 -10.13 -42.31
C ASP A 92 2.29 -8.68 -41.81
N ALA A 93 3.31 -7.91 -42.20
CA ALA A 93 4.55 -8.27 -42.89
C ALA A 93 5.61 -7.15 -42.72
N THR A 94 6.87 -7.54 -42.52
CA THR A 94 8.06 -6.75 -42.91
C THR A 94 9.23 -7.70 -43.14
N ASP A 95 9.86 -7.60 -44.32
CA ASP A 95 11.10 -8.29 -44.70
C ASP A 95 12.05 -7.22 -45.28
N LEU A 96 13.33 -7.58 -45.53
CA LEU A 96 14.44 -6.73 -45.99
C LEU A 96 15.02 -5.80 -44.89
N PHE A 97 16.34 -5.67 -44.70
CA PHE A 97 17.52 -6.19 -45.41
C PHE A 97 18.61 -6.69 -44.42
N THR A 98 19.56 -7.49 -44.91
CA THR A 98 20.71 -8.05 -44.16
C THR A 98 22.06 -7.45 -44.57
N ASP A 99 23.14 -7.98 -43.95
CA ASP A 99 24.57 -7.84 -44.27
C ASP A 99 25.28 -6.55 -43.82
N GLN A 100 26.58 -6.52 -43.46
CA GLN A 100 27.56 -7.53 -42.97
C GLN A 100 28.74 -6.72 -42.34
N PRO A 101 29.62 -7.29 -41.48
CA PRO A 101 30.66 -6.51 -40.78
C PRO A 101 31.92 -6.23 -41.63
N GLY A 102 32.51 -5.04 -41.45
CA GLY A 102 33.79 -4.64 -42.06
C GLY A 102 35.03 -5.00 -41.21
N PRO A 103 36.23 -5.11 -41.82
CA PRO A 103 37.44 -5.61 -41.15
C PRO A 103 38.37 -4.51 -40.59
N THR A 104 39.49 -4.96 -40.01
CA THR A 104 40.61 -4.17 -39.48
C THR A 104 41.54 -3.62 -40.56
N ASP A 105 42.31 -2.57 -40.24
CA ASP A 105 43.77 -2.66 -40.02
C ASP A 105 44.38 -1.30 -39.63
N ASP A 106 45.45 -1.31 -38.84
CA ASP A 106 46.07 -0.13 -38.23
C ASP A 106 47.60 -0.16 -38.47
N ALA A 107 48.11 0.70 -39.37
CA ALA A 107 49.55 0.88 -39.62
C ALA A 107 49.84 2.10 -40.54
N GLY A 108 50.87 2.88 -40.22
CA GLY A 108 51.54 3.77 -41.19
C GLY A 108 51.73 5.22 -40.76
N SER A 109 52.78 5.48 -39.97
CA SER A 109 53.31 6.83 -39.74
C SER A 109 54.26 7.26 -40.87
N GLU A 110 54.16 8.51 -41.32
CA GLU A 110 55.33 9.30 -41.73
C GLU A 110 55.15 10.75 -41.23
N ASP A 111 56.22 11.33 -40.70
CA ASP A 111 56.25 12.71 -40.19
C ASP A 111 56.37 13.72 -41.35
N HIS A 112 55.82 14.92 -41.18
CA HIS A 112 56.20 16.09 -41.98
C HIS A 112 56.17 17.37 -41.11
N GLU A 113 57.07 18.30 -41.41
CA GLU A 113 57.51 19.34 -40.48
C GLU A 113 56.62 20.61 -40.47
N ILE A 114 56.76 21.40 -39.40
CA ILE A 114 56.08 22.70 -39.25
C ILE A 114 56.86 23.78 -40.01
N GLU A 115 56.22 24.46 -40.96
CA GLU A 115 56.66 25.78 -41.42
C GLU A 115 55.51 26.82 -41.31
N ASP A 116 55.87 28.01 -40.81
CA ASP A 116 55.15 29.29 -40.80
C ASP A 116 53.64 29.32 -40.44
N ILE A 117 53.36 29.35 -39.13
CA ILE A 117 52.18 30.04 -38.60
C ILE A 117 52.37 31.55 -38.81
N VAL A 118 51.73 32.12 -39.84
CA VAL A 118 51.60 33.57 -39.97
C VAL A 118 50.54 34.06 -38.98
N GLU A 119 50.98 34.55 -37.82
CA GLU A 119 50.13 35.30 -36.87
C GLU A 119 49.44 36.46 -37.61
N HIS A 120 48.19 36.25 -37.99
CA HIS A 120 47.32 37.34 -38.38
C HIS A 120 46.90 38.07 -37.09
N PRO A 121 46.94 39.41 -37.05
CA PRO A 121 46.45 40.14 -35.89
C PRO A 121 44.96 39.82 -35.69
N PRO A 122 44.48 39.73 -34.42
CA PRO A 122 43.10 39.37 -34.13
C PRO A 122 42.14 40.29 -34.88
N SER A 123 41.15 39.72 -35.56
CA SER A 123 40.28 40.48 -36.45
C SER A 123 39.49 41.52 -35.66
N SER A 124 39.30 42.71 -36.23
CA SER A 124 38.39 43.72 -35.66
C SER A 124 36.97 43.54 -36.20
N CYS A 125 36.56 42.29 -36.44
CA CYS A 125 35.24 41.94 -36.96
C CYS A 125 34.24 41.94 -35.78
N PRO A 126 33.15 42.73 -35.84
CA PRO A 126 32.18 42.76 -34.75
C PRO A 126 31.35 41.47 -34.71
N CYS A 127 31.07 40.94 -33.52
CA CYS A 127 30.04 39.91 -33.32
C CYS A 127 28.66 40.55 -33.58
N LEU A 128 27.89 40.02 -34.55
CA LEU A 128 26.63 40.63 -34.98
C LEU A 128 25.36 40.02 -34.35
N GLY A 129 25.47 38.87 -33.66
CA GLY A 129 24.36 38.20 -32.97
C GLY A 129 23.27 37.58 -33.87
N THR A 130 23.13 38.05 -35.11
CA THR A 130 22.16 37.53 -36.09
C THR A 130 22.59 36.23 -36.80
N THR A 131 23.69 35.61 -36.36
CA THR A 131 24.35 34.45 -36.99
C THR A 131 25.39 33.82 -36.05
N ASP A 132 25.78 32.58 -36.29
CA ASP A 132 26.79 31.81 -35.56
C ASP A 132 28.09 31.55 -36.36
N ASN A 133 28.22 32.19 -37.54
CA ASN A 133 29.33 31.97 -38.48
C ASN A 133 29.70 33.28 -39.20
N PHE A 134 31.00 33.60 -39.27
CA PHE A 134 31.48 34.80 -39.98
C PHE A 134 31.15 34.77 -41.48
N CYS A 135 31.17 33.62 -42.15
CA CYS A 135 30.85 33.54 -43.58
C CYS A 135 29.35 33.73 -43.90
N LEU A 136 28.48 33.92 -42.89
CA LEU A 136 27.09 34.38 -43.09
C LEU A 136 26.95 35.92 -43.01
N TYR A 137 28.05 36.67 -42.88
CA TYR A 137 28.03 38.13 -42.81
C TYR A 137 27.83 38.80 -44.20
N PRO A 138 27.31 40.03 -44.26
CA PRO A 138 27.36 40.87 -45.46
C PRO A 138 28.79 41.08 -45.98
N HIS A 139 28.99 40.96 -47.29
CA HIS A 139 30.30 41.01 -47.97
C HIS A 139 31.18 42.21 -47.58
N ASP A 140 30.56 43.37 -47.38
CA ASP A 140 31.23 44.64 -47.08
C ASP A 140 31.37 44.95 -45.57
N THR A 141 31.16 43.98 -44.67
CA THR A 141 31.18 44.24 -43.21
C THR A 141 32.54 44.79 -42.74
N PRO A 142 32.60 46.03 -42.22
CA PRO A 142 33.87 46.67 -41.88
C PRO A 142 34.61 45.95 -40.75
N GLY A 143 35.92 45.71 -40.95
CA GLY A 143 36.78 45.06 -39.96
C GLY A 143 36.86 43.53 -40.07
N CYS A 144 36.13 42.92 -41.02
CA CYS A 144 36.07 41.48 -41.23
C CYS A 144 36.93 41.05 -42.45
N PRO A 145 38.26 40.86 -42.31
CA PRO A 145 39.16 40.56 -43.43
C PRO A 145 38.90 39.20 -44.10
N MET A 146 38.21 38.27 -43.42
CA MET A 146 37.82 36.97 -43.97
C MET A 146 36.79 37.06 -45.11
N LEU A 147 36.03 38.16 -45.18
CA LEU A 147 34.97 38.41 -46.18
C LEU A 147 35.50 39.11 -47.44
N LEU A 148 36.72 39.64 -47.38
CA LEU A 148 37.35 40.35 -48.49
C LEU A 148 37.87 39.33 -49.53
N PRO A 149 37.97 39.68 -50.82
CA PRO A 149 38.56 38.82 -51.85
C PRO A 149 39.95 38.27 -51.46
N GLY A 150 40.06 36.95 -51.39
CA GLY A 150 41.25 36.21 -50.92
C GLY A 150 41.29 35.94 -49.41
N GLY A 151 40.28 36.38 -48.66
CA GLY A 151 39.97 35.92 -47.30
C GLY A 151 39.26 34.55 -47.34
N TYR A 152 39.17 33.87 -46.19
CA TYR A 152 38.70 32.48 -46.20
C TYR A 152 37.20 32.28 -46.51
N CYS A 153 36.36 33.32 -46.45
CA CYS A 153 34.97 33.24 -46.91
C CYS A 153 34.82 33.57 -48.42
N ASP A 154 35.81 34.24 -49.03
CA ASP A 154 35.84 34.59 -50.48
C ASP A 154 37.21 34.22 -51.13
N PRO A 155 37.69 32.95 -51.06
CA PRO A 155 39.05 32.62 -51.50
C PRO A 155 39.35 32.96 -52.96
N ASN A 156 38.38 32.79 -53.88
CA ASN A 156 38.53 33.15 -55.28
C ASN A 156 38.25 34.64 -55.60
N GLY A 157 37.55 35.36 -54.73
CA GLY A 157 37.27 36.79 -54.88
C GLY A 157 36.10 37.12 -55.81
N ASN A 158 35.13 36.21 -55.99
CA ASN A 158 33.94 36.44 -56.80
C ASN A 158 32.80 37.16 -56.03
N GLY A 159 32.87 37.19 -54.70
CA GLY A 159 31.82 37.75 -53.84
C GLY A 159 30.61 36.83 -53.60
N ASN A 160 30.77 35.52 -53.78
CA ASN A 160 29.80 34.48 -53.46
C ASN A 160 30.44 33.44 -52.52
N PHE A 161 30.04 33.44 -51.26
CA PHE A 161 30.67 32.57 -50.25
C PHE A 161 30.20 31.10 -50.35
N GLU A 162 29.08 30.85 -51.04
CA GLU A 162 28.46 29.52 -51.13
C GLU A 162 29.24 28.52 -52.00
N ASP A 163 30.10 28.95 -52.94
CA ASP A 163 30.82 28.03 -53.82
C ASP A 163 32.25 27.63 -53.39
N ASP A 164 32.96 28.44 -52.59
CA ASP A 164 34.30 28.10 -52.09
C ASP A 164 34.68 28.60 -50.67
N GLY A 165 33.77 29.23 -49.92
CA GLY A 165 34.06 29.70 -48.56
C GLY A 165 34.39 28.56 -47.56
N ASP A 166 35.34 28.79 -46.66
CA ASP A 166 35.68 27.90 -45.54
C ASP A 166 34.67 28.07 -44.40
N TRP A 167 33.47 27.54 -44.61
CA TRP A 167 32.35 27.57 -43.67
C TRP A 167 32.69 26.94 -42.31
N ALA A 168 33.57 25.93 -42.27
CA ALA A 168 33.98 25.26 -41.05
C ALA A 168 34.88 26.17 -40.20
N ARG A 169 35.84 26.84 -40.83
CA ARG A 169 36.67 27.86 -40.17
C ARG A 169 35.86 29.08 -39.75
N GLY A 170 34.94 29.57 -40.59
CA GLY A 170 34.08 30.70 -40.27
C GLY A 170 33.15 30.46 -39.08
N TRP A 171 32.72 29.21 -38.86
CA TRP A 171 32.00 28.79 -37.65
C TRP A 171 32.92 28.72 -36.43
N THR A 172 34.11 28.13 -36.60
CA THR A 172 35.07 27.89 -35.51
C THR A 172 35.64 29.22 -34.98
N GLU A 173 36.14 30.09 -35.86
CA GLU A 173 36.63 31.42 -35.46
C GLU A 173 35.52 32.29 -34.85
N TYR A 174 34.26 32.14 -35.27
CA TYR A 174 33.14 32.84 -34.63
C TYR A 174 32.99 32.39 -33.16
N HIS A 175 32.97 31.08 -32.90
CA HIS A 175 32.82 30.55 -31.54
C HIS A 175 34.03 30.80 -30.64
N ASP A 176 35.24 30.87 -31.20
CA ASP A 176 36.46 31.23 -30.46
C ASP A 176 36.56 32.74 -30.14
N LEU A 177 35.98 33.62 -30.97
CA LEU A 177 36.11 35.09 -30.85
C LEU A 177 34.87 35.81 -30.32
N CYS A 178 33.69 35.18 -30.39
CA CYS A 178 32.40 35.73 -29.93
C CYS A 178 31.82 34.92 -28.74
N PRO A 179 32.43 34.96 -27.55
CA PRO A 179 31.91 34.27 -26.37
C PRO A 179 30.61 34.93 -25.88
N TRP A 180 29.53 34.16 -25.88
CA TRP A 180 28.20 34.56 -25.41
C TRP A 180 28.18 34.93 -23.91
N THR A 181 27.41 35.96 -23.56
CA THR A 181 27.18 36.41 -22.18
C THR A 181 25.76 36.92 -22.02
N CYS A 182 25.05 36.47 -20.97
CA CYS A 182 23.72 36.97 -20.62
C CYS A 182 23.71 38.48 -20.36
N ASP A 183 22.51 39.08 -20.47
CA ASP A 183 22.22 40.51 -20.59
C ASP A 183 22.62 41.14 -21.97
N ASP A 184 22.67 40.34 -23.06
CA ASP A 184 22.89 40.86 -24.43
C ASP A 184 21.60 41.31 -25.15
N GLY A 185 20.43 40.87 -24.68
CA GLY A 185 19.11 41.21 -25.21
C GLY A 185 18.51 40.20 -26.21
N GLY A 186 19.18 39.08 -26.50
CA GLY A 186 18.70 37.96 -27.31
C GLY A 186 18.77 36.62 -26.57
N CYS A 187 17.98 35.63 -27.01
CA CYS A 187 18.06 34.25 -26.48
C CYS A 187 18.74 33.36 -27.51
N ASN A 188 20.06 33.22 -27.37
CA ASN A 188 20.96 32.65 -28.37
C ASN A 188 21.08 31.12 -28.20
N ALA A 189 19.97 30.42 -28.45
CA ALA A 189 19.90 28.96 -28.44
C ALA A 189 20.79 28.34 -29.54
N PRO A 190 21.46 27.20 -29.30
CA PRO A 190 21.32 26.30 -28.15
C PRO A 190 22.20 26.65 -26.93
N SER A 191 23.14 27.58 -27.07
CA SER A 191 24.10 27.96 -26.02
C SER A 191 23.39 28.55 -24.79
N GLU A 192 22.39 29.37 -25.05
CA GLU A 192 21.54 29.98 -24.03
C GLU A 192 20.18 29.29 -23.95
N ASN A 193 19.68 29.17 -22.74
CA ASN A 193 18.35 28.68 -22.40
C ASN A 193 17.91 29.27 -21.06
N CYS A 194 16.64 29.10 -20.70
CA CYS A 194 16.08 29.62 -19.47
C CYS A 194 16.78 29.14 -18.17
N GLY A 195 17.53 28.03 -18.21
CA GLY A 195 18.24 27.46 -17.06
C GLY A 195 19.65 28.03 -16.82
N ASN A 196 20.30 28.59 -17.85
CA ASN A 196 21.60 29.27 -17.72
C ASN A 196 21.54 30.78 -18.00
N CYS A 197 20.52 31.24 -18.73
CA CYS A 197 20.38 32.63 -19.19
C CYS A 197 18.92 33.15 -19.06
N PRO A 198 18.32 33.13 -17.85
CA PRO A 198 16.92 33.51 -17.63
C PRO A 198 16.61 35.00 -17.82
N ALA A 199 17.61 35.86 -17.98
CA ALA A 199 17.43 37.29 -18.24
C ALA A 199 16.87 37.52 -19.66
N ASP A 200 17.52 36.92 -20.66
CA ASP A 200 17.21 37.12 -22.07
C ASP A 200 16.29 36.01 -22.63
N CYS A 201 16.48 34.76 -22.19
CA CYS A 201 15.59 33.63 -22.53
C CYS A 201 14.31 33.56 -21.69
N GLY A 202 14.19 34.39 -20.65
CA GLY A 202 13.07 34.39 -19.71
C GLY A 202 13.05 33.18 -18.77
N SER A 203 12.03 33.13 -17.90
CA SER A 203 11.82 32.01 -16.97
C SER A 203 11.51 30.71 -17.72
N CYS A 204 12.00 29.57 -17.21
CA CYS A 204 11.64 28.28 -17.77
C CYS A 204 10.12 28.04 -17.70
N PRO A 205 9.53 27.35 -18.69
CA PRO A 205 8.19 26.82 -18.52
C PRO A 205 8.16 25.84 -17.32
N PRO A 206 7.03 25.74 -16.60
CA PRO A 206 6.87 24.80 -15.49
C PRO A 206 7.13 23.35 -15.94
N THR A 207 7.73 22.54 -15.07
CA THR A 207 8.25 21.20 -15.43
C THR A 207 7.27 20.12 -14.98
N CYS A 208 6.04 20.23 -15.47
CA CYS A 208 4.94 19.38 -15.03
C CYS A 208 5.24 17.88 -15.26
N GLY A 209 5.15 17.09 -14.19
CA GLY A 209 5.51 15.68 -14.13
C GLY A 209 6.74 15.34 -13.27
N ASP A 210 7.34 16.30 -12.54
CA ASP A 210 8.44 16.03 -11.60
C ASP A 210 7.98 15.58 -10.20
N GLY A 211 6.71 15.82 -9.86
CA GLY A 211 6.07 15.42 -8.60
C GLY A 211 6.06 16.49 -7.49
N ALA A 212 6.55 17.71 -7.74
CA ALA A 212 6.47 18.84 -6.82
C ALA A 212 5.64 19.99 -7.44
N CYS A 213 4.79 20.64 -6.65
CA CYS A 213 4.05 21.82 -7.10
C CYS A 213 4.90 23.09 -6.87
N ASP A 214 5.69 23.49 -7.86
CA ASP A 214 6.69 24.55 -7.72
C ASP A 214 6.06 25.95 -7.86
N THR A 215 5.30 26.34 -6.84
CA THR A 215 4.68 27.66 -6.72
C THR A 215 5.74 28.79 -6.62
N PRO A 216 5.55 29.95 -7.27
CA PRO A 216 4.35 30.43 -7.95
C PRO A 216 4.30 30.13 -9.46
N SER A 217 5.34 29.51 -10.03
CA SER A 217 5.39 29.09 -11.44
C SER A 217 4.26 28.13 -11.78
N GLU A 218 3.96 27.24 -10.84
CA GLU A 218 2.98 26.16 -10.99
C GLU A 218 1.73 26.39 -10.13
N ASN A 219 0.61 25.95 -10.67
CA ASN A 219 -0.70 25.93 -10.04
C ASN A 219 -1.59 24.89 -10.75
N CYS A 220 -2.71 24.56 -10.13
CA CYS A 220 -3.69 23.59 -10.66
C CYS A 220 -4.23 23.91 -12.09
N GLY A 221 -4.11 25.15 -12.56
CA GLY A 221 -4.60 25.59 -13.87
C GLY A 221 -3.59 25.47 -15.01
N ASN A 222 -2.28 25.43 -14.72
CA ASN A 222 -1.23 25.21 -15.72
C ASN A 222 -0.46 23.89 -15.51
N CYS A 223 -0.46 23.34 -14.31
CA CYS A 223 0.33 22.18 -13.90
C CYS A 223 -0.47 21.22 -12.99
N PRO A 224 -1.63 20.69 -13.46
CA PRO A 224 -2.51 19.85 -12.63
C PRO A 224 -1.96 18.46 -12.30
N ALA A 225 -0.85 18.04 -12.91
CA ALA A 225 -0.19 16.77 -12.59
C ALA A 225 0.47 16.81 -11.20
N ASP A 226 1.10 17.94 -10.86
CA ASP A 226 1.94 18.10 -9.67
C ASP A 226 1.24 18.97 -8.61
N CYS A 227 0.50 20.01 -9.04
CA CYS A 227 -0.34 20.85 -8.19
C CYS A 227 -1.77 20.32 -7.99
N GLY A 228 -2.13 19.21 -8.61
CA GLY A 228 -3.47 18.62 -8.52
C GLY A 228 -4.59 19.44 -9.19
N SER A 229 -5.83 18.96 -9.06
CA SER A 229 -7.03 19.62 -9.61
C SER A 229 -7.33 20.96 -8.92
N CYS A 230 -7.93 21.92 -9.62
CA CYS A 230 -8.32 23.18 -8.96
C CYS A 230 -9.48 22.98 -7.97
N PRO A 231 -9.49 23.70 -6.83
CA PRO A 231 -10.66 23.77 -5.96
C PRO A 231 -11.89 24.36 -6.70
N PRO A 232 -13.10 23.89 -6.41
CA PRO A 232 -14.33 24.45 -6.99
C PRO A 232 -14.65 25.87 -6.46
N THR A 233 -15.46 26.60 -7.22
CA THR A 233 -15.75 28.03 -6.98
C THR A 233 -16.99 28.24 -6.10
N CYS A 234 -16.85 28.00 -4.80
CA CYS A 234 -17.93 28.12 -3.83
C CYS A 234 -18.56 29.54 -3.75
N GLY A 235 -19.81 29.61 -3.27
CA GLY A 235 -20.47 30.84 -2.83
C GLY A 235 -21.50 31.44 -3.77
N ASP A 236 -21.95 30.72 -4.80
CA ASP A 236 -23.08 31.14 -5.65
C ASP A 236 -24.46 30.70 -5.11
N GLY A 237 -24.48 29.80 -4.11
CA GLY A 237 -25.67 29.24 -3.48
C GLY A 237 -26.24 27.98 -4.16
N ALA A 238 -25.52 27.35 -5.10
CA ALA A 238 -26.02 26.25 -5.91
C ALA A 238 -25.00 25.11 -6.11
N CYS A 239 -24.96 24.17 -5.14
CA CYS A 239 -24.18 22.92 -5.16
C CYS A 239 -24.14 22.23 -6.55
N THR A 240 -23.11 22.50 -7.35
CA THR A 240 -23.01 22.05 -8.75
C THR A 240 -21.57 21.81 -9.21
N GLY A 241 -21.39 21.11 -10.34
CA GLY A 241 -20.05 20.75 -10.83
C GLY A 241 -19.32 19.83 -9.85
N ASP A 242 -18.07 20.18 -9.51
CA ASP A 242 -17.20 19.43 -8.58
C ASP A 242 -17.39 19.85 -7.11
N GLU A 243 -18.43 20.62 -6.81
CA GLU A 243 -18.79 21.00 -5.44
C GLU A 243 -19.36 19.82 -4.65
N ASN A 244 -18.95 19.73 -3.39
CA ASN A 244 -19.50 18.81 -2.40
C ASN A 244 -19.43 19.45 -1.01
N CYS A 245 -20.06 18.82 -0.01
CA CYS A 245 -20.13 19.37 1.35
C CYS A 245 -18.80 19.44 2.12
N LEU A 246 -17.69 18.98 1.53
CA LEU A 246 -16.33 19.08 2.08
C LEU A 246 -15.50 20.14 1.35
N SER A 247 -15.82 20.46 0.08
CA SER A 247 -15.21 21.55 -0.70
C SER A 247 -15.96 22.87 -0.53
N CYS A 248 -17.29 22.87 -0.71
CA CYS A 248 -18.17 24.04 -0.62
C CYS A 248 -19.32 23.82 0.39
N PRO A 249 -19.04 23.74 1.71
CA PRO A 249 -20.03 23.45 2.75
C PRO A 249 -21.11 24.53 2.95
N ALA A 250 -20.97 25.71 2.32
CA ALA A 250 -21.99 26.76 2.35
C ALA A 250 -23.11 26.51 1.33
N ASP A 251 -22.74 26.00 0.16
CA ASP A 251 -23.60 25.77 -1.00
C ASP A 251 -24.12 24.32 -1.03
N CYS A 252 -23.29 23.37 -0.60
CA CYS A 252 -23.59 21.94 -0.46
C CYS A 252 -23.81 21.55 1.03
N PRO A 253 -25.07 21.54 1.54
CA PRO A 253 -25.34 21.14 2.92
C PRO A 253 -25.07 19.65 3.18
N ARG A 254 -24.50 19.33 4.35
CA ARG A 254 -24.23 17.96 4.81
C ARG A 254 -25.38 17.39 5.63
N HIS A 255 -25.83 16.18 5.30
CA HIS A 255 -26.70 15.39 6.17
C HIS A 255 -25.85 14.68 7.25
N VAL A 256 -26.35 14.65 8.48
CA VAL A 256 -25.66 14.06 9.65
C VAL A 256 -26.60 13.13 10.43
N SER A 257 -26.96 12.00 9.81
CA SER A 257 -27.76 10.96 10.45
C SER A 257 -27.29 9.58 9.98
N VAL A 258 -26.93 8.75 10.96
CA VAL A 258 -26.41 7.39 10.77
C VAL A 258 -27.21 6.38 11.59
N ALA A 259 -27.12 5.11 11.18
CA ALA A 259 -27.57 3.98 11.96
C ALA A 259 -26.90 3.98 13.34
N CYS A 260 -27.66 3.61 14.38
CA CYS A 260 -27.13 3.58 15.74
C CYS A 260 -26.23 2.38 16.03
N GLY A 261 -26.24 1.35 15.19
CA GLY A 261 -25.33 0.19 15.28
C GLY A 261 -23.86 0.57 15.05
N LEU A 262 -22.95 -0.30 15.48
CA LEU A 262 -21.50 -0.15 15.27
C LEU A 262 -20.98 -0.88 14.03
N LEU A 263 -21.84 -1.60 13.31
CA LEU A 263 -21.45 -2.28 12.08
C LEU A 263 -21.32 -1.28 10.93
N GLY A 264 -20.23 -1.44 10.20
CA GLY A 264 -19.98 -0.92 8.87
C GLY A 264 -19.55 -2.06 7.96
N ALA A 265 -19.05 -1.73 6.76
CA ALA A 265 -18.43 -2.69 5.87
C ALA A 265 -17.34 -2.02 5.04
N GLN A 266 -16.53 -2.84 4.38
CA GLN A 266 -15.52 -2.38 3.42
C GLN A 266 -15.79 -2.89 2.02
N ASP A 267 -15.61 -2.02 1.03
CA ASP A 267 -15.60 -2.39 -0.38
C ASP A 267 -14.18 -2.61 -0.87
N ILE A 268 -13.99 -3.75 -1.53
CA ILE A 268 -12.70 -4.21 -2.06
C ILE A 268 -12.75 -4.38 -3.59
N GLY A 269 -13.76 -3.83 -4.27
CA GLY A 269 -13.94 -4.05 -5.71
C GLY A 269 -14.94 -3.16 -6.47
N GLY A 270 -15.32 -1.99 -5.95
CA GLY A 270 -16.24 -1.06 -6.63
C GLY A 270 -17.67 -1.60 -6.74
N SER A 271 -18.10 -2.39 -5.77
CA SER A 271 -19.30 -3.22 -5.88
C SER A 271 -20.63 -2.43 -5.84
N PRO A 272 -21.65 -2.81 -6.65
CA PRO A 272 -22.99 -2.23 -6.54
C PRO A 272 -23.65 -2.48 -5.18
N GLY A 273 -23.34 -3.63 -4.55
CA GLY A 273 -23.82 -3.98 -3.22
C GLY A 273 -23.41 -2.97 -2.16
N PHE A 274 -22.19 -2.43 -2.22
CA PHE A 274 -21.74 -1.42 -1.27
C PHE A 274 -22.50 -0.10 -1.39
N SER A 275 -22.72 0.40 -2.62
CA SER A 275 -23.55 1.59 -2.84
C SER A 275 -24.99 1.41 -2.34
N SER A 276 -25.55 0.21 -2.49
CA SER A 276 -26.84 -0.15 -1.91
C SER A 276 -26.79 -0.16 -0.38
N PHE A 277 -25.76 -0.75 0.24
CA PHE A 277 -25.54 -0.75 1.69
C PHE A 277 -25.37 0.66 2.28
N LEU A 278 -24.55 1.52 1.67
CA LEU A 278 -24.29 2.90 2.11
C LEU A 278 -25.55 3.77 2.14
N SER A 279 -26.57 3.48 1.33
CA SER A 279 -27.88 4.17 1.40
C SER A 279 -28.63 3.93 2.72
N GLY A 280 -28.24 2.92 3.50
CA GLY A 280 -28.70 2.72 4.88
C GLY A 280 -27.98 3.59 5.92
N CYS A 281 -27.03 4.43 5.50
CA CYS A 281 -26.17 5.28 6.33
C CYS A 281 -25.60 4.56 7.56
N PRO A 282 -24.71 3.57 7.39
CA PRO A 282 -23.95 2.99 8.51
C PRO A 282 -23.18 4.08 9.28
N ARG A 283 -22.77 3.80 10.52
CA ARG A 283 -21.92 4.73 11.28
C ARG A 283 -20.52 4.85 10.68
N ILE A 284 -19.97 3.74 10.18
CA ILE A 284 -18.62 3.66 9.63
C ILE A 284 -18.63 2.91 8.30
N ALA A 285 -17.74 3.29 7.39
CA ALA A 285 -17.52 2.59 6.12
C ALA A 285 -16.04 2.69 5.73
N LYS A 286 -15.53 1.71 4.98
CA LYS A 286 -14.13 1.65 4.56
C LYS A 286 -13.99 1.43 3.05
N TRP A 287 -12.97 2.07 2.51
CA TRP A 287 -12.57 1.96 1.11
C TRP A 287 -11.12 1.51 1.02
N LEU A 288 -10.81 0.84 -0.09
CA LEU A 288 -9.44 0.62 -0.52
C LEU A 288 -9.03 1.70 -1.54
N GLY A 289 -7.79 2.16 -1.40
CA GLY A 289 -7.02 2.81 -2.46
C GLY A 289 -5.77 1.99 -2.79
N GLY A 290 -4.92 2.51 -3.67
CA GLY A 290 -3.71 1.82 -4.10
C GLY A 290 -2.49 2.72 -4.29
N ALA A 291 -1.31 2.18 -4.03
CA ALA A 291 -0.04 2.74 -4.48
C ALA A 291 0.02 2.80 -6.02
N GLY A 292 0.75 3.77 -6.54
CA GLY A 292 0.98 3.91 -7.97
C GLY A 292 2.11 3.03 -8.51
N SER A 293 2.46 3.25 -9.77
CA SER A 293 3.77 2.88 -10.32
C SER A 293 4.90 3.77 -9.80
N THR A 294 4.56 4.91 -9.18
CA THR A 294 5.45 5.86 -8.49
C THR A 294 4.76 6.36 -7.22
N PRO A 295 5.50 6.95 -6.25
CA PRO A 295 4.95 7.63 -5.07
C PRO A 295 3.76 8.57 -5.35
N ALA A 296 3.84 9.37 -6.42
CA ALA A 296 2.83 10.36 -6.79
C ALA A 296 1.64 9.77 -7.58
N ALA A 297 1.81 8.61 -8.23
CA ALA A 297 0.78 8.01 -9.09
C ALA A 297 -0.22 7.10 -8.35
N GLY A 298 -0.32 7.21 -7.02
CA GLY A 298 -1.29 6.46 -6.22
C GLY A 298 -2.71 7.05 -6.32
N TRP A 299 -3.69 6.28 -5.84
CA TRP A 299 -5.11 6.64 -5.94
C TRP A 299 -5.90 6.27 -4.67
N ALA A 300 -6.96 7.03 -4.42
CA ALA A 300 -7.97 6.72 -3.41
C ALA A 300 -9.35 7.25 -3.86
N PRO A 301 -10.47 6.61 -3.49
CA PRO A 301 -11.80 6.96 -3.96
C PRO A 301 -12.41 8.12 -3.15
N PHE A 302 -11.77 9.29 -3.21
CA PHE A 302 -12.14 10.47 -2.44
C PHE A 302 -13.60 10.91 -2.67
N ASP A 303 -14.09 10.88 -3.91
CA ASP A 303 -15.45 11.26 -4.26
C ASP A 303 -16.50 10.33 -3.64
N ALA A 304 -16.24 9.02 -3.58
CA ALA A 304 -17.15 8.06 -2.96
C ALA A 304 -17.20 8.25 -1.42
N MET A 305 -16.04 8.49 -0.80
CA MET A 305 -15.96 8.84 0.62
C MET A 305 -16.66 10.17 0.91
N ALA A 306 -16.44 11.20 0.08
CA ALA A 306 -17.09 12.50 0.21
C ALA A 306 -18.62 12.40 0.05
N ALA A 307 -19.10 11.70 -0.98
CA ALA A 307 -20.52 11.49 -1.24
C ALA A 307 -21.24 10.82 -0.05
N TYR A 308 -20.66 9.76 0.52
CA TYR A 308 -21.18 9.13 1.74
C TYR A 308 -21.16 10.09 2.94
N LYS A 309 -20.08 10.84 3.15
CA LYS A 309 -19.99 11.85 4.21
C LYS A 309 -21.03 12.95 4.04
N CYS A 310 -21.39 13.33 2.82
CA CYS A 310 -22.41 14.33 2.53
C CYS A 310 -23.85 13.79 2.67
N ALA A 311 -24.09 12.53 2.27
CA ALA A 311 -25.40 11.88 2.36
C ALA A 311 -25.78 11.40 3.77
N CYS A 312 -24.80 11.00 4.57
CA CYS A 312 -25.01 10.32 5.87
C CYS A 312 -24.29 10.98 7.04
N GLY A 313 -23.10 11.54 6.81
CA GLY A 313 -22.27 12.13 7.86
C GLY A 313 -21.33 11.18 8.57
N GLY A 314 -21.45 9.87 8.37
CA GLY A 314 -20.66 8.83 9.05
C GLY A 314 -19.15 8.85 8.81
N THR A 315 -18.43 8.05 9.59
CA THR A 315 -16.97 7.94 9.60
C THR A 315 -16.44 7.16 8.40
N THR A 316 -15.36 7.64 7.79
CA THR A 316 -14.64 6.95 6.70
C THR A 316 -13.27 6.43 7.13
N VAL A 317 -12.92 5.23 6.67
CA VAL A 317 -11.57 4.65 6.81
C VAL A 317 -11.00 4.37 5.42
N LEU A 318 -9.74 4.73 5.21
CA LEU A 318 -8.99 4.43 3.98
C LEU A 318 -7.81 3.52 4.31
N ARG A 319 -7.72 2.35 3.66
CA ARG A 319 -6.50 1.53 3.60
C ARG A 319 -5.92 1.63 2.19
N LEU A 320 -4.61 1.81 2.06
CA LEU A 320 -3.93 1.71 0.77
C LEU A 320 -3.23 0.36 0.64
N TYR A 321 -3.50 -0.34 -0.46
CA TYR A 321 -2.73 -1.52 -0.85
C TYR A 321 -1.56 -1.14 -1.77
N GLY A 322 -0.48 -1.92 -1.69
CA GLY A 322 0.60 -1.87 -2.67
C GLY A 322 1.02 -3.30 -3.06
N PRO A 323 1.98 -3.46 -3.98
CA PRO A 323 2.68 -4.73 -4.12
C PRO A 323 3.33 -5.13 -2.78
N PRO A 324 3.39 -6.44 -2.44
CA PRO A 324 4.08 -6.90 -1.22
C PRO A 324 5.53 -6.45 -1.20
N ALA A 325 5.92 -5.72 -0.16
CA ALA A 325 7.24 -5.08 -0.07
C ALA A 325 7.69 -4.96 1.40
N SER A 326 9.00 -5.14 1.63
CA SER A 326 9.63 -4.88 2.93
C SER A 326 10.28 -3.49 2.88
N PHE A 327 9.74 -2.55 3.65
CA PHE A 327 10.23 -1.18 3.74
C PHE A 327 11.25 -1.05 4.88
N ALA A 328 12.34 -0.32 4.69
CA ALA A 328 13.35 -0.20 5.75
C ALA A 328 12.87 0.65 6.94
N THR A 329 12.08 1.69 6.67
CA THR A 329 11.52 2.62 7.66
C THR A 329 10.04 2.91 7.38
N GLY A 330 9.32 3.45 8.37
CA GLY A 330 7.95 3.92 8.18
C GLY A 330 7.86 5.16 7.29
N ASP A 331 8.95 5.92 7.17
CA ASP A 331 9.10 7.01 6.19
C ASP A 331 9.22 6.47 4.75
N ASP A 332 9.86 5.30 4.55
CA ASP A 332 9.87 4.61 3.25
C ASP A 332 8.47 4.07 2.90
N LEU A 333 7.78 3.41 3.84
CA LEU A 333 6.40 2.98 3.63
C LEU A 333 5.51 4.17 3.26
N TRP A 334 5.66 5.30 3.97
CA TRP A 334 4.93 6.51 3.65
C TRP A 334 5.25 7.00 2.24
N ARG A 335 6.53 7.18 1.89
CA ARG A 335 6.94 7.67 0.56
C ARG A 335 6.39 6.79 -0.57
N GLU A 336 6.64 5.49 -0.53
CA GLU A 336 6.33 4.60 -1.66
C GLU A 336 4.83 4.26 -1.79
N ARG A 337 4.10 4.16 -0.68
CA ARG A 337 2.68 3.74 -0.68
C ARG A 337 1.69 4.90 -0.47
N TYR A 338 2.09 5.94 0.27
CA TYR A 338 1.23 7.06 0.69
C TYR A 338 1.65 8.41 0.09
N GLY A 339 2.73 8.50 -0.71
CA GLY A 339 3.33 9.76 -1.16
C GLY A 339 2.38 10.74 -1.86
N PHE A 340 1.47 10.27 -2.72
CA PHE A 340 0.45 11.12 -3.35
C PHE A 340 -0.49 11.82 -2.36
N LEU A 341 -0.63 11.31 -1.13
CA LEU A 341 -1.40 11.98 -0.07
C LEU A 341 -0.74 13.26 0.47
N GLU A 342 0.48 13.58 0.05
CA GLU A 342 1.09 14.88 0.35
C GLU A 342 0.41 16.00 -0.44
N SER A 343 0.13 15.82 -1.74
CA SER A 343 -0.45 16.84 -2.63
C SER A 343 -1.98 16.90 -2.67
N VAL A 344 -2.72 15.96 -2.05
CA VAL A 344 -4.20 15.94 -2.13
C VAL A 344 -4.87 17.21 -1.58
N LEU A 345 -6.00 17.57 -2.19
CA LEU A 345 -6.79 18.75 -1.85
C LEU A 345 -7.34 18.69 -0.42
N SER A 346 -7.62 19.85 0.16
CA SER A 346 -8.19 19.97 1.52
C SER A 346 -9.48 19.17 1.70
N TRP A 347 -10.35 19.13 0.70
CA TRP A 347 -11.60 18.37 0.74
C TRP A 347 -11.39 16.85 0.59
N GLN A 348 -10.40 16.43 -0.21
CA GLN A 348 -10.01 15.01 -0.36
C GLN A 348 -9.41 14.48 0.95
N ARG A 349 -8.54 15.28 1.58
CA ARG A 349 -7.99 15.04 2.91
C ARG A 349 -9.10 14.95 3.96
N ALA A 350 -10.07 15.88 3.92
CA ALA A 350 -11.25 15.85 4.78
C ALA A 350 -12.24 14.70 4.46
N ALA A 351 -12.13 14.03 3.31
CA ALA A 351 -12.92 12.85 2.99
C ALA A 351 -12.46 11.59 3.75
N VAL A 352 -11.28 11.60 4.38
CA VAL A 352 -10.72 10.49 5.17
C VAL A 352 -10.77 10.83 6.67
N ASP A 353 -11.60 10.15 7.48
CA ASP A 353 -11.57 10.35 8.94
C ASP A 353 -10.46 9.56 9.64
N TYR A 354 -10.09 8.39 9.10
CA TYR A 354 -8.95 7.58 9.56
C TYR A 354 -8.18 6.99 8.36
N LEU A 355 -6.85 7.10 8.40
CA LEU A 355 -5.94 6.49 7.45
C LEU A 355 -5.29 5.27 8.11
N GLU A 356 -5.45 4.10 7.52
CA GLU A 356 -4.86 2.84 7.99
C GLU A 356 -3.38 2.73 7.56
N SER A 357 -2.53 2.08 8.37
CA SER A 357 -1.10 1.87 8.08
C SER A 357 -0.87 0.70 7.10
N ASP A 358 0.03 -0.19 7.43
CA ASP A 358 0.13 -1.55 6.89
C ASP A 358 -1.05 -2.45 7.35
N ASN A 359 -1.24 -3.56 6.64
CA ASN A 359 -2.20 -4.62 6.96
C ASN A 359 -1.45 -5.90 7.34
N GLU A 360 -1.66 -6.45 8.53
CA GLU A 360 -1.15 -7.79 8.91
C GLU A 360 0.34 -7.99 8.59
N CYS A 361 1.14 -6.94 8.82
CA CYS A 361 2.59 -6.91 8.56
C CYS A 361 3.02 -6.91 7.07
N ASP A 362 2.13 -6.55 6.13
CA ASP A 362 2.42 -6.53 4.67
C ASP A 362 3.49 -5.51 4.23
N ALA A 363 3.90 -4.62 5.14
CA ALA A 363 5.03 -3.69 4.97
C ALA A 363 6.40 -4.29 5.40
N GLY A 364 6.44 -5.55 5.84
CA GLY A 364 7.66 -6.29 6.17
C GLY A 364 8.18 -6.13 7.60
N HIS A 365 7.43 -5.51 8.50
CA HIS A 365 7.72 -5.41 9.95
C HIS A 365 6.58 -6.06 10.73
N CYS A 366 6.89 -6.78 11.82
CA CYS A 366 5.86 -7.53 12.55
C CYS A 366 6.17 -7.74 14.03
N TRP A 367 5.23 -8.38 14.74
CA TRP A 367 5.31 -8.72 16.17
C TRP A 367 6.03 -10.06 16.46
N PHE A 368 6.35 -10.82 15.41
CA PHE A 368 7.20 -12.03 15.43
C PHE A 368 8.46 -11.79 14.57
N ASP A 369 9.43 -12.72 14.63
CA ASP A 369 10.57 -12.75 13.72
C ASP A 369 10.14 -13.25 12.33
N PRO A 370 10.24 -12.47 11.23
CA PRO A 370 9.81 -12.92 9.90
C PRO A 370 10.55 -14.15 9.34
N ALA A 371 11.67 -14.56 9.96
CA ALA A 371 12.37 -15.81 9.64
C ALA A 371 11.89 -17.02 10.47
N ASP A 372 11.01 -16.83 11.47
CA ASP A 372 10.45 -17.89 12.31
C ASP A 372 9.03 -18.29 11.85
N PRO A 373 8.86 -19.46 11.20
CA PRO A 373 7.56 -19.93 10.71
C PRO A 373 6.61 -20.40 11.83
N SER A 374 6.99 -20.31 13.10
CA SER A 374 6.09 -20.57 14.24
C SER A 374 5.28 -19.35 14.66
N TYR A 375 5.61 -18.15 14.17
CA TYR A 375 5.02 -16.87 14.58
C TYR A 375 5.07 -16.65 16.09
N SER A 376 6.17 -17.06 16.73
CA SER A 376 6.36 -16.95 18.17
C SER A 376 6.32 -15.48 18.64
N PRO A 377 5.57 -15.14 19.72
CA PRO A 377 5.45 -13.77 20.20
C PRO A 377 6.80 -13.17 20.60
N SER A 378 7.20 -12.08 19.95
CA SER A 378 8.52 -11.47 20.13
C SER A 378 8.41 -10.00 20.51
N PRO A 379 8.47 -9.64 21.81
CA PRO A 379 8.43 -8.25 22.27
C PRO A 379 9.54 -7.36 21.67
N ALA A 380 10.65 -7.96 21.22
CA ALA A 380 11.73 -7.26 20.53
C ALA A 380 11.32 -6.84 19.11
N HIS A 381 10.76 -7.75 18.31
CA HIS A 381 10.25 -7.43 16.96
C HIS A 381 9.05 -6.49 17.04
N ALA A 382 8.12 -6.72 17.98
CA ALA A 382 7.03 -5.79 18.23
C ALA A 382 7.50 -4.37 18.61
N ALA A 383 8.57 -4.22 19.38
CA ALA A 383 9.14 -2.89 19.67
C ALA A 383 9.81 -2.24 18.45
N ALA A 384 10.44 -3.02 17.56
CA ALA A 384 10.98 -2.52 16.30
C ALA A 384 9.86 -2.08 15.35
N TYR A 385 8.83 -2.90 15.20
CA TYR A 385 7.61 -2.60 14.43
C TYR A 385 6.86 -1.39 15.00
N ALA A 386 6.80 -1.21 16.32
CA ALA A 386 6.29 0.02 16.94
C ALA A 386 7.09 1.26 16.53
N THR A 387 8.43 1.15 16.47
CA THR A 387 9.31 2.24 16.04
C THR A 387 9.09 2.61 14.56
N PHE A 388 8.92 1.59 13.70
CA PHE A 388 8.53 1.75 12.30
C PHE A 388 7.18 2.45 12.15
N LEU A 389 6.16 1.99 12.88
CA LEU A 389 4.83 2.62 12.88
C LEU A 389 4.86 4.07 13.38
N GLN A 390 5.72 4.41 14.35
CA GLN A 390 5.87 5.78 14.84
C GLN A 390 6.42 6.76 13.78
N GLN A 391 7.27 6.29 12.86
CA GLN A 391 7.75 7.09 11.72
C GLN A 391 6.60 7.37 10.74
N TRP A 392 5.86 6.32 10.35
CA TRP A 392 4.70 6.46 9.46
C TRP A 392 3.60 7.36 10.08
N VAL A 393 3.33 7.23 11.38
CA VAL A 393 2.43 8.11 12.14
C VAL A 393 2.87 9.57 12.08
N ALA A 394 4.17 9.85 12.17
CA ALA A 394 4.69 11.22 12.10
C ALA A 394 4.42 11.85 10.72
N ARG A 395 4.61 11.09 9.63
CA ARG A 395 4.27 11.54 8.26
C ARG A 395 2.75 11.74 8.10
N ALA A 396 1.95 10.75 8.47
CA ALA A 396 0.48 10.81 8.36
C ALA A 396 -0.09 12.02 9.12
N SER A 397 0.39 12.27 10.35
CA SER A 397 -0.03 13.41 11.15
C SER A 397 0.48 14.76 10.63
N ALA A 398 1.69 14.82 10.05
CA ALA A 398 2.23 16.04 9.44
C ALA A 398 1.39 16.46 8.22
N HIS A 399 0.91 15.47 7.45
CA HIS A 399 0.01 15.65 6.32
C HIS A 399 -1.48 15.62 6.72
N GLY A 400 -1.80 15.85 8.00
CA GLY A 400 -3.16 16.13 8.48
C GLY A 400 -4.11 14.94 8.55
N PHE A 401 -3.64 13.71 8.34
CA PHE A 401 -4.45 12.50 8.51
C PHE A 401 -4.43 12.01 9.96
N ARG A 402 -5.51 11.34 10.37
CA ARG A 402 -5.59 10.63 11.65
C ARG A 402 -5.16 9.17 11.46
N PRO A 403 -4.01 8.74 11.99
CA PRO A 403 -3.47 7.40 11.74
C PRO A 403 -4.21 6.31 12.52
N LEU A 404 -4.30 5.13 11.91
CA LEU A 404 -4.89 3.92 12.48
C LEU A 404 -3.90 2.76 12.34
N VAL A 405 -3.25 2.41 13.44
CA VAL A 405 -2.08 1.51 13.48
C VAL A 405 -2.37 0.21 14.21
N GLY A 406 -1.52 -0.81 13.99
CA GLY A 406 -1.64 -2.09 14.67
C GLY A 406 -2.79 -2.94 14.12
N ASN A 407 -2.94 -2.95 12.80
CA ASN A 407 -3.95 -3.71 12.06
C ASN A 407 -3.54 -5.19 12.02
N LEU A 408 -3.55 -5.80 13.20
CA LEU A 408 -3.12 -7.17 13.47
C LEU A 408 -4.21 -8.15 13.07
N SER A 409 -3.76 -9.30 12.55
CA SER A 409 -4.60 -10.44 12.23
C SER A 409 -5.33 -11.00 13.45
N VAL A 410 -6.43 -11.70 13.21
CA VAL A 410 -7.22 -12.29 14.29
C VAL A 410 -6.40 -13.31 15.07
N GLY A 411 -6.47 -13.26 16.40
CA GLY A 411 -5.64 -14.07 17.28
C GLY A 411 -4.20 -13.55 17.49
N ALA A 412 -3.74 -12.53 16.77
CA ALA A 412 -2.41 -11.94 16.97
C ALA A 412 -2.38 -10.84 18.07
N PRO A 413 -1.25 -10.65 18.78
CA PRO A 413 -0.13 -11.58 18.89
C PRO A 413 -0.56 -12.89 19.56
N GLY A 414 0.06 -14.00 19.15
CA GLY A 414 -0.19 -15.34 19.70
C GLY A 414 0.28 -15.51 21.16
N GLY A 415 0.34 -16.74 21.63
CA GLY A 415 0.77 -17.06 23.00
C GLY A 415 -0.21 -16.60 24.09
N ASP A 416 0.28 -16.48 25.33
CA ASP A 416 -0.51 -16.14 26.50
C ASP A 416 -0.85 -14.65 26.54
N ILE A 417 -2.15 -14.37 26.48
CA ILE A 417 -2.76 -13.04 26.66
C ILE A 417 -3.78 -13.01 27.80
N ASP A 418 -3.97 -14.11 28.52
CA ASP A 418 -4.94 -14.18 29.63
C ASP A 418 -4.30 -13.78 30.95
N ARG A 419 -3.00 -14.01 31.11
CA ARG A 419 -2.20 -13.35 32.14
C ARG A 419 -1.60 -12.04 31.62
N CYS A 420 -1.59 -11.02 32.46
CA CYS A 420 -0.98 -9.73 32.08
C CYS A 420 0.56 -9.79 31.97
N ASP A 421 1.19 -10.84 32.51
CA ASP A 421 2.59 -11.21 32.31
C ASP A 421 2.78 -12.38 31.32
N GLY A 422 1.79 -12.65 30.47
CA GLY A 422 1.90 -13.56 29.33
C GLY A 422 2.88 -13.03 28.27
N ASP A 423 3.40 -13.92 27.43
CA ASP A 423 4.31 -13.58 26.32
C ASP A 423 3.59 -12.87 25.17
N GLY A 424 2.38 -13.32 24.81
CA GLY A 424 1.49 -12.61 23.91
C GLY A 424 1.13 -11.22 24.42
N MET A 425 0.80 -11.09 25.71
CA MET A 425 0.49 -9.79 26.33
C MET A 425 1.70 -8.84 26.31
N ARG A 426 2.90 -9.32 26.68
CA ARG A 426 4.14 -8.52 26.58
C ARG A 426 4.43 -8.09 25.15
N THR A 427 4.13 -8.94 24.17
CA THR A 427 4.34 -8.66 22.75
C THR A 427 3.37 -7.59 22.25
N PHE A 428 2.10 -7.66 22.62
CA PHE A 428 1.14 -6.58 22.33
C PHE A 428 1.52 -5.27 23.04
N ALA A 429 1.92 -5.34 24.32
CA ALA A 429 2.35 -4.17 25.08
C ALA A 429 3.57 -3.44 24.49
N ALA A 430 4.40 -4.12 23.69
CA ALA A 430 5.51 -3.51 22.96
C ALA A 430 5.05 -2.65 21.75
N LEU A 431 3.82 -2.84 21.24
CA LEU A 431 3.20 -2.01 20.18
C LEU A 431 2.62 -0.70 20.73
N LEU A 432 2.40 -0.63 22.04
CA LEU A 432 1.77 0.50 22.73
C LEU A 432 2.41 1.89 22.46
N PRO A 433 3.73 2.06 22.23
CA PRO A 433 4.30 3.33 21.80
C PRO A 433 3.71 3.86 20.48
N ALA A 434 3.48 2.99 19.50
CA ALA A 434 2.86 3.37 18.22
C ALA A 434 1.39 3.75 18.41
N ILE A 435 0.64 2.96 19.19
CA ILE A 435 -0.77 3.23 19.52
C ILE A 435 -0.91 4.59 20.24
N ARG A 436 -0.01 4.91 21.17
CA ARG A 436 0.06 6.22 21.84
C ARG A 436 0.37 7.36 20.88
N SER A 437 1.32 7.17 19.97
CA SER A 437 1.64 8.18 18.93
C SER A 437 0.46 8.42 17.99
N ALA A 438 -0.25 7.36 17.59
CA ALA A 438 -1.44 7.49 16.75
C ALA A 438 -2.58 8.21 17.49
N ALA A 439 -2.82 7.88 18.77
CA ALA A 439 -3.78 8.57 19.62
C ALA A 439 -3.45 10.06 19.80
N ALA A 440 -2.16 10.42 19.95
CA ALA A 440 -1.70 11.80 20.06
C ALA A 440 -1.93 12.62 18.78
N ALA A 441 -1.94 11.97 17.62
CA ALA A 441 -2.33 12.54 16.32
C ALA A 441 -3.87 12.59 16.10
N GLY A 442 -4.68 12.30 17.13
CA GLY A 442 -6.14 12.21 17.02
C GLY A 442 -6.66 10.95 16.30
N GLY A 443 -5.77 9.98 16.07
CA GLY A 443 -6.04 8.68 15.48
C GLY A 443 -6.44 7.62 16.51
N GLY A 444 -6.04 6.37 16.26
CA GLY A 444 -6.41 5.22 17.11
C GLY A 444 -5.65 3.95 16.74
N TRP A 445 -6.21 2.79 17.10
CA TRP A 445 -5.68 1.47 16.74
C TRP A 445 -6.71 0.58 16.03
N GLY A 446 -6.20 -0.25 15.12
CA GLY A 446 -6.95 -1.28 14.42
C GLY A 446 -6.93 -2.62 15.17
N TYR A 447 -7.82 -3.54 14.78
CA TYR A 447 -7.73 -4.97 15.12
C TYR A 447 -8.66 -5.81 14.21
N HIS A 448 -8.26 -7.02 13.80
CA HIS A 448 -9.13 -7.89 13.00
C HIS A 448 -10.03 -8.75 13.89
N SER A 449 -11.34 -8.47 13.89
CA SER A 449 -12.35 -9.03 14.81
C SER A 449 -13.20 -10.11 14.13
N TYR A 450 -12.55 -11.20 13.73
CA TYR A 450 -13.22 -12.37 13.16
C TYR A 450 -13.64 -13.38 14.25
N THR A 451 -14.65 -14.20 13.95
CA THR A 451 -14.99 -15.43 14.68
C THR A 451 -14.81 -16.65 13.79
N THR A 452 -14.56 -17.81 14.40
CA THR A 452 -14.50 -19.12 13.73
C THR A 452 -15.69 -20.02 14.10
N ASP A 453 -16.55 -19.56 15.01
CA ASP A 453 -17.77 -20.24 15.43
C ASP A 453 -18.96 -19.28 15.55
N TRP A 454 -20.16 -19.87 15.63
CA TRP A 454 -21.43 -19.16 15.82
C TRP A 454 -21.84 -19.03 17.30
N SER A 455 -20.89 -19.06 18.25
CA SER A 455 -21.18 -18.80 19.65
C SER A 455 -21.78 -17.40 19.81
N THR A 456 -22.81 -17.32 20.63
CA THR A 456 -23.40 -16.06 21.12
C THR A 456 -23.29 -15.94 22.65
N ASP A 457 -22.37 -16.70 23.24
CA ASP A 457 -21.94 -16.54 24.63
C ASP A 457 -20.66 -15.68 24.67
N PRO A 458 -20.68 -14.46 25.22
CA PRO A 458 -19.48 -13.63 25.35
C PRO A 458 -18.47 -14.15 26.39
N SER A 459 -18.76 -15.28 27.03
CA SER A 459 -17.89 -15.96 28.01
C SER A 459 -17.43 -17.37 27.59
N SER A 460 -17.88 -17.93 26.45
CA SER A 460 -17.43 -19.24 25.97
C SER A 460 -17.45 -19.40 24.43
N GLY A 461 -16.78 -20.43 23.91
CA GLY A 461 -16.48 -20.58 22.49
C GLY A 461 -15.26 -19.75 22.06
N MET A 462 -15.13 -19.51 20.76
CA MET A 462 -13.96 -18.81 20.18
C MET A 462 -14.08 -17.29 20.21
N ALA A 463 -15.29 -16.73 20.24
CA ALA A 463 -15.49 -15.28 20.25
C ALA A 463 -14.73 -14.52 21.38
N PRO A 464 -14.61 -15.02 22.63
CA PRO A 464 -13.77 -14.39 23.67
C PRO A 464 -12.26 -14.40 23.40
N TYR A 465 -11.77 -15.28 22.51
CA TYR A 465 -10.35 -15.44 22.17
C TYR A 465 -9.95 -14.78 20.85
N LEU A 466 -10.93 -14.57 19.96
CA LEU A 466 -10.78 -13.98 18.62
C LEU A 466 -11.49 -12.62 18.54
N ALA A 467 -12.79 -12.60 18.20
CA ALA A 467 -13.57 -11.38 18.01
C ALA A 467 -13.47 -10.36 19.16
N PHE A 468 -13.48 -10.81 20.42
CA PHE A 468 -13.38 -9.97 21.62
C PHE A 468 -12.00 -9.99 22.30
N ARG A 469 -10.95 -10.49 21.62
CA ARG A 469 -9.57 -10.57 22.13
C ARG A 469 -9.08 -9.23 22.68
N TYR A 470 -9.47 -8.12 22.05
CA TYR A 470 -9.14 -6.76 22.47
C TYR A 470 -9.47 -6.46 23.94
N ARG A 471 -10.57 -7.02 24.48
CA ARG A 471 -10.95 -6.85 25.90
C ARG A 471 -9.87 -7.38 26.86
N LYS A 472 -9.10 -8.40 26.44
CA LYS A 472 -7.98 -8.96 27.21
C LYS A 472 -6.77 -8.01 27.25
N TYR A 473 -6.49 -7.30 26.15
CA TYR A 473 -5.47 -6.24 26.09
C TYR A 473 -5.89 -5.06 26.96
N VAL A 474 -7.11 -4.54 26.79
CA VAL A 474 -7.66 -3.41 27.57
C VAL A 474 -7.63 -3.68 29.07
N ARG A 475 -8.06 -4.88 29.51
CA ARG A 475 -7.98 -5.35 30.91
C ARG A 475 -6.57 -5.24 31.52
N CYS A 476 -5.51 -5.47 30.73
CA CYS A 476 -4.12 -5.42 31.19
C CYS A 476 -3.43 -4.07 30.92
N LEU A 477 -3.95 -3.27 29.99
CA LEU A 477 -3.44 -1.99 29.53
C LEU A 477 -4.59 -0.95 29.50
N PRO A 478 -5.15 -0.55 30.66
CA PRO A 478 -6.41 0.20 30.73
C PRO A 478 -6.36 1.61 30.12
N GLU A 479 -5.19 2.13 29.77
CA GLU A 479 -5.08 3.35 28.95
C GLU A 479 -5.74 3.22 27.57
N LEU A 480 -5.87 1.99 27.05
CA LEU A 480 -6.56 1.69 25.79
C LEU A 480 -8.06 2.05 25.85
N GLU A 481 -8.69 2.14 27.04
CA GLU A 481 -10.08 2.63 27.19
C GLU A 481 -10.23 4.10 26.76
N SER A 482 -9.14 4.85 26.67
CA SER A 482 -9.12 6.24 26.21
C SER A 482 -8.81 6.41 24.72
N ILE A 483 -8.42 5.34 24.02
CA ILE A 483 -7.92 5.39 22.64
C ILE A 483 -8.96 4.76 21.68
N PRO A 484 -9.36 5.45 20.58
CA PRO A 484 -10.29 4.89 19.60
C PRO A 484 -9.82 3.54 19.04
N LEU A 485 -10.70 2.54 19.11
CA LEU A 485 -10.54 1.23 18.49
C LEU A 485 -11.51 1.11 17.30
N ILE A 486 -11.01 0.76 16.13
CA ILE A 486 -11.80 0.39 14.96
C ILE A 486 -11.45 -1.05 14.60
N PHE A 487 -12.43 -1.93 14.45
CA PHE A 487 -12.15 -3.22 13.81
C PHE A 487 -12.09 -2.98 12.31
N THR A 488 -10.86 -2.85 11.80
CA THR A 488 -10.53 -2.59 10.39
C THR A 488 -10.97 -3.72 9.48
N GLU A 489 -11.13 -4.91 10.05
CA GLU A 489 -11.84 -6.05 9.50
C GLU A 489 -12.63 -6.75 10.61
N ALA A 490 -13.77 -7.34 10.26
CA ALA A 490 -14.58 -8.15 11.17
C ALA A 490 -15.49 -9.11 10.39
N GLY A 491 -16.00 -10.16 11.06
CA GLY A 491 -16.96 -11.09 10.49
C GLY A 491 -16.72 -12.52 10.94
N PHE A 492 -16.87 -13.47 10.00
CA PHE A 492 -16.53 -14.88 10.19
C PHE A 492 -15.39 -15.27 9.23
N ASP A 493 -14.39 -15.99 9.75
CA ASP A 493 -13.26 -16.55 8.99
C ASP A 493 -12.73 -17.83 9.67
N LEU A 494 -12.26 -18.81 8.89
CA LEU A 494 -11.48 -19.97 9.37
C LEU A 494 -9.99 -19.93 9.02
N GLY A 495 -9.55 -19.12 8.06
CA GLY A 495 -8.18 -19.20 7.50
C GLY A 495 -7.88 -18.29 6.29
N GLY A 496 -8.78 -17.39 5.92
CA GLY A 496 -8.62 -16.42 4.86
C GLY A 496 -8.65 -16.98 3.43
N ASN A 497 -9.05 -18.24 3.21
CA ASN A 497 -9.27 -18.75 1.85
C ASN A 497 -10.49 -18.05 1.20
N PRO A 498 -10.29 -17.25 0.12
CA PRO A 498 -11.35 -16.40 -0.45
C PRO A 498 -12.64 -17.14 -0.80
N ASP A 499 -12.57 -18.40 -1.18
CA ASP A 499 -13.69 -19.20 -1.67
C ASP A 499 -14.18 -20.27 -0.68
N ALA A 500 -13.48 -20.48 0.44
CA ALA A 500 -13.78 -21.57 1.36
C ALA A 500 -14.06 -21.16 2.82
N ASP A 501 -13.45 -20.10 3.36
CA ASP A 501 -13.40 -19.89 4.82
C ASP A 501 -14.38 -18.83 5.36
N GLY A 502 -14.99 -18.03 4.48
CA GLY A 502 -15.94 -16.98 4.85
C GLY A 502 -17.35 -17.49 5.19
N TYR A 503 -18.16 -16.60 5.80
CA TYR A 503 -19.48 -16.93 6.36
C TYR A 503 -20.42 -17.73 5.43
N ARG A 504 -20.33 -17.54 4.11
CA ARG A 504 -21.20 -18.19 3.11
C ARG A 504 -20.95 -19.68 3.00
N ALA A 505 -19.70 -20.14 3.19
CA ALA A 505 -19.36 -21.55 3.25
C ALA A 505 -19.81 -22.19 4.57
N HIS A 506 -19.81 -21.42 5.67
CA HIS A 506 -20.01 -21.92 7.05
C HIS A 506 -21.42 -21.71 7.62
N GLY A 507 -22.44 -21.62 6.76
CA GLY A 507 -23.86 -21.56 7.15
C GLY A 507 -24.63 -20.37 6.57
N GLY A 508 -23.93 -19.41 5.94
CA GLY A 508 -24.52 -18.27 5.25
C GLY A 508 -25.31 -17.34 6.16
N TRP A 509 -26.17 -16.53 5.55
CA TRP A 509 -26.93 -15.49 6.26
C TRP A 509 -27.80 -16.04 7.40
N ALA A 510 -28.26 -17.29 7.30
CA ALA A 510 -29.09 -17.94 8.32
C ALA A 510 -28.36 -18.07 9.68
N ALA A 511 -27.03 -18.20 9.68
CA ALA A 511 -26.20 -18.12 10.88
C ALA A 511 -25.65 -16.71 11.12
N TYR A 512 -25.18 -16.05 10.05
CA TYR A 512 -24.44 -14.80 10.16
C TYR A 512 -25.30 -13.58 10.56
N GLY A 513 -26.52 -13.42 10.02
CA GLY A 513 -27.40 -12.30 10.37
C GLY A 513 -27.78 -12.25 11.86
N PRO A 514 -28.21 -13.37 12.47
CA PRO A 514 -28.39 -13.47 13.92
C PRO A 514 -27.11 -13.23 14.72
N TRP A 515 -25.96 -13.76 14.26
CA TRP A 515 -24.68 -13.56 14.93
C TRP A 515 -24.23 -12.09 14.91
N LEU A 516 -24.34 -11.39 13.77
CA LEU A 516 -24.07 -9.95 13.65
C LEU A 516 -24.96 -9.10 14.57
N SER A 517 -26.22 -9.51 14.74
CA SER A 517 -27.17 -8.85 15.65
C SER A 517 -26.73 -8.99 17.13
N TRP A 518 -26.15 -10.13 17.51
CA TRP A 518 -25.54 -10.33 18.81
C TRP A 518 -24.19 -9.58 18.95
N TYR A 519 -23.28 -9.76 18.00
CA TYR A 519 -21.93 -9.21 18.00
C TYR A 519 -21.94 -7.68 18.12
N GLN A 520 -22.83 -6.98 17.38
CA GLN A 520 -22.97 -5.53 17.53
C GLN A 520 -23.43 -5.11 18.93
N SER A 521 -24.27 -5.94 19.59
CA SER A 521 -24.80 -5.67 20.94
C SER A 521 -23.79 -5.94 22.07
N GLU A 522 -22.72 -6.69 21.76
CA GLU A 522 -21.57 -6.88 22.62
C GLU A 522 -20.59 -5.72 22.47
N ILE A 523 -20.11 -5.41 21.25
CA ILE A 523 -19.14 -4.32 21.04
C ILE A 523 -19.71 -2.93 21.38
N ALA A 524 -21.04 -2.77 21.35
CA ALA A 524 -21.71 -1.54 21.81
C ALA A 524 -21.62 -1.28 23.33
N ARG A 525 -21.04 -2.20 24.11
CA ARG A 525 -20.75 -2.00 25.54
C ARG A 525 -19.36 -1.41 25.77
N ASP A 526 -18.47 -1.50 24.79
CA ASP A 526 -17.08 -1.05 24.86
C ASP A 526 -16.96 0.37 24.30
N ALA A 527 -17.08 1.39 25.15
CA ALA A 527 -17.21 2.80 24.74
C ALA A 527 -16.01 3.40 23.95
N TYR A 528 -14.90 2.68 23.86
CA TYR A 528 -13.72 3.01 23.04
C TYR A 528 -13.82 2.48 21.60
N VAL A 529 -14.68 1.49 21.32
CA VAL A 529 -14.98 1.02 19.97
C VAL A 529 -15.70 2.13 19.18
N ARG A 530 -15.31 2.33 17.92
CA ARG A 530 -15.94 3.28 16.98
C ARG A 530 -16.72 2.58 15.87
N GLY A 531 -16.36 1.35 15.54
CA GLY A 531 -17.15 0.46 14.70
C GLY A 531 -16.40 -0.81 14.27
N ALA A 532 -17.11 -1.67 13.54
CA ALA A 532 -16.59 -2.91 12.98
C ALA A 532 -16.85 -2.99 11.47
N LEU A 533 -15.82 -3.16 10.67
CA LEU A 533 -15.88 -3.11 9.22
C LEU A 533 -15.94 -4.51 8.62
N LEU A 534 -17.16 -4.97 8.36
CA LEU A 534 -17.41 -6.31 7.83
C LEU A 534 -16.69 -6.53 6.48
N PHE A 535 -16.02 -7.67 6.38
CA PHE A 535 -15.32 -8.13 5.19
C PHE A 535 -16.22 -9.16 4.44
N ALA A 536 -16.58 -8.98 3.17
CA ALA A 536 -16.35 -7.80 2.33
C ALA A 536 -17.46 -7.59 1.29
N PHE A 537 -17.62 -6.35 0.83
CA PHE A 537 -18.32 -6.05 -0.42
C PHE A 537 -17.34 -6.17 -1.60
N SER A 538 -17.66 -6.96 -2.62
CA SER A 538 -16.68 -7.37 -3.63
C SER A 538 -17.26 -7.64 -5.02
N ALA A 539 -16.40 -7.52 -6.04
CA ALA A 539 -16.76 -7.89 -7.40
C ALA A 539 -17.09 -9.40 -7.50
N PRO A 540 -18.06 -9.80 -8.35
CA PRO A 540 -18.40 -11.22 -8.54
C PRO A 540 -17.19 -12.09 -8.89
N GLY A 541 -17.01 -13.20 -8.18
CA GLY A 541 -15.84 -14.09 -8.34
C GLY A 541 -14.59 -13.67 -7.56
N SER A 542 -14.67 -12.62 -6.72
CA SER A 542 -13.62 -12.22 -5.78
C SER A 542 -14.12 -12.38 -4.33
N TRP A 543 -13.37 -13.08 -3.49
CA TRP A 543 -13.72 -13.37 -2.09
C TRP A 543 -15.13 -13.99 -1.94
N SER A 544 -15.40 -15.01 -2.77
CA SER A 544 -16.74 -15.57 -2.97
C SER A 544 -17.43 -16.04 -1.69
N SER A 545 -16.66 -16.51 -0.69
CA SER A 545 -17.20 -16.97 0.60
C SER A 545 -17.45 -15.85 1.63
N PHE A 546 -16.89 -14.65 1.42
CA PHE A 546 -17.04 -13.46 2.28
C PHE A 546 -17.97 -12.39 1.68
N ARG A 547 -18.33 -12.51 0.41
CA ARG A 547 -19.03 -11.48 -0.38
C ARG A 547 -20.43 -11.12 0.17
N LEU A 548 -20.54 -9.92 0.74
CA LEU A 548 -21.74 -9.35 1.39
C LEU A 548 -22.81 -8.83 0.41
N ASP A 549 -22.45 -8.59 -0.86
CA ASP A 549 -23.34 -8.03 -1.89
C ASP A 549 -24.71 -8.70 -1.98
N ASP A 550 -24.75 -10.03 -1.86
CA ASP A 550 -25.96 -10.82 -2.09
C ASP A 550 -26.90 -10.83 -0.86
N ASP A 551 -26.44 -10.29 0.28
CA ASP A 551 -27.16 -10.16 1.56
C ASP A 551 -27.35 -8.68 1.99
N GLU A 552 -27.02 -7.69 1.14
CA GLU A 552 -26.83 -6.29 1.53
C GLU A 552 -28.07 -5.60 2.13
N THR A 553 -29.25 -6.03 1.69
CA THR A 553 -30.57 -5.58 2.13
C THR A 553 -30.92 -6.18 3.49
N ALA A 554 -30.48 -7.41 3.76
CA ALA A 554 -30.62 -8.01 5.08
C ALA A 554 -29.61 -7.42 6.07
N LEU A 555 -28.38 -7.09 5.62
CA LEU A 555 -27.40 -6.38 6.43
C LEU A 555 -27.89 -4.97 6.82
N ARG A 556 -28.51 -4.21 5.91
CA ARG A 556 -29.18 -2.94 6.24
C ARG A 556 -30.29 -3.10 7.29
N ALA A 557 -31.02 -4.22 7.30
CA ALA A 557 -32.00 -4.49 8.35
C ALA A 557 -31.35 -4.76 9.73
N VAL A 558 -30.13 -5.29 9.76
CA VAL A 558 -29.34 -5.49 10.99
C VAL A 558 -28.74 -4.17 11.51
N LEU A 559 -28.42 -3.19 10.65
CA LEU A 559 -28.02 -1.84 11.08
C LEU A 559 -29.11 -1.09 11.85
N GLY A 560 -30.37 -1.31 11.45
CA GLY A 560 -31.48 -0.44 11.81
C GLY A 560 -31.51 0.88 11.02
N PRO A 561 -32.55 1.70 11.17
CA PRO A 561 -32.69 2.96 10.43
C PRO A 561 -31.70 4.03 10.94
N PRO A 562 -31.35 5.03 10.10
CA PRO A 562 -30.63 6.22 10.54
C PRO A 562 -31.41 6.98 11.62
N ALA A 563 -30.80 7.12 12.79
CA ALA A 563 -31.44 7.67 13.99
C ALA A 563 -30.46 8.29 15.00
N CYS A 564 -29.16 8.10 14.81
CA CYS A 564 -28.10 8.68 15.62
C CYS A 564 -27.35 9.77 14.82
N THR A 565 -26.72 10.72 15.52
CA THR A 565 -25.60 11.47 14.93
C THR A 565 -24.32 10.62 14.90
N PRO A 566 -23.38 10.91 13.99
CA PRO A 566 -22.05 10.30 13.96
C PRO A 566 -21.31 10.42 15.30
#